data_AF-A0A2W4SR96-F1
#
_entry.id   AF-A0A2W4SR96-F1
#
_cell.length_a   1.000
_cell.length_b   1.000
_cell.length_c   1.000
_cell.angle_alpha   90.00
_cell.angle_beta   90.00
_cell.angle_gamma   90.00
#
_symmetry.space_group_name_H-M   'P 1'
#
loop_
_entity.id
_entity.type
_entity.pdbx_description
1 polymer ?
#
loop_
_entity_poly.entity_id
_entity_poly.type
_entity_poly.pdbx_seq_one_letter_code
_entity_poly.pdbx_strand_id
1 'polypeptide(L)'
;MLKRLLQDWRFYVTLVVGIASVLGPFWLANIDQKSKSLSLMVVSQVSLQPSPKESVSGLEISVEGKPVSQPFSSVIEIINDGSKPITTNDFEAPLEVHVGSAINIIRAQISKKSPEDIEPDITYDNHVIKLKSTLWNPNDTISISMITSGAQPIFNTKARIVGISSVAVKDSTKPTSNLLTIAILLLAAFALALPTMVCALSLEFYSTQSSKIIPLKRETVIVIGFVNFLFFNLFVKFLNDALGLDKVVWYNILSVLLISGIVIPFSWRLVYPKGADAKTTPTLE
;
A
#
# COMPACT_ATOMS: atom_id res chain seq x y z
N MET A 1 -25.56 9.44 -37.60
CA MET A 1 -24.50 9.85 -36.65
C MET A 1 -23.65 8.66 -36.18
N LEU A 2 -24.27 7.58 -35.66
CA LEU A 2 -23.57 6.37 -35.20
C LEU A 2 -22.64 5.71 -36.25
N LYS A 3 -23.06 5.65 -37.52
CA LYS A 3 -22.23 5.13 -38.63
C LYS A 3 -20.92 5.91 -38.86
N ARG A 4 -20.88 7.21 -38.58
CA ARG A 4 -19.64 8.01 -38.70
C ARG A 4 -18.68 7.76 -37.54
N LEU A 5 -19.21 7.56 -36.33
CA LEU A 5 -18.40 7.20 -35.16
C LEU A 5 -17.77 5.81 -35.31
N LEU A 6 -18.49 4.85 -35.88
CA LEU A 6 -17.99 3.50 -36.16
C LEU A 6 -16.98 3.45 -37.32
N GLN A 7 -16.80 4.51 -38.10
CA GLN A 7 -15.82 4.52 -39.20
C GLN A 7 -14.52 5.24 -38.81
N ASP A 8 -14.49 5.93 -37.67
CA ASP A 8 -13.30 6.59 -37.20
C ASP A 8 -12.41 5.60 -36.44
N TRP A 9 -11.24 5.29 -37.00
CA TRP A 9 -10.25 4.41 -36.37
C TRP A 9 -9.86 4.86 -34.96
N ARG A 10 -9.95 6.17 -34.67
CA ARG A 10 -9.67 6.75 -33.35
C ARG A 10 -10.62 6.20 -32.29
N PHE A 11 -11.88 5.94 -32.64
CA PHE A 11 -12.86 5.36 -31.73
C PHE A 11 -12.45 3.96 -31.28
N TYR A 12 -11.95 3.13 -32.20
CA TYR A 12 -11.49 1.79 -31.85
C TYR A 12 -10.23 1.81 -30.99
N VAL A 13 -9.29 2.72 -31.27
CA VAL A 13 -8.08 2.88 -30.46
C VAL A 13 -8.43 3.33 -29.04
N THR A 14 -9.29 4.33 -28.88
CA THR A 14 -9.70 4.79 -27.53
C THR A 14 -10.49 3.72 -26.78
N LEU A 15 -11.33 2.93 -27.47
CA LEU A 15 -12.03 1.80 -26.88
C LEU A 15 -11.06 0.72 -26.37
N VAL A 16 -10.09 0.30 -27.19
CA VAL A 16 -9.09 -0.72 -26.81
C VAL A 16 -8.22 -0.24 -25.66
N VAL A 17 -7.74 1.01 -25.70
CA VAL A 17 -6.97 1.60 -24.60
C VAL A 17 -7.80 1.68 -23.32
N GLY A 18 -9.08 2.07 -23.43
CA GLY A 18 -10.00 2.09 -22.30
C GLY A 18 -10.17 0.70 -21.66
N ILE A 19 -10.43 -0.33 -22.46
CA ILE A 19 -10.54 -1.72 -21.99
C ILE A 19 -9.23 -2.19 -21.37
N ALA A 20 -8.08 -1.95 -22.02
CA ALA A 20 -6.77 -2.34 -21.51
C ALA A 20 -6.42 -1.64 -20.19
N SER A 21 -6.82 -0.37 -20.02
CA SER A 21 -6.57 0.38 -18.77
C SER A 21 -7.34 -0.18 -17.58
N VAL A 22 -8.51 -0.78 -17.81
CA VAL A 22 -9.33 -1.41 -16.76
C VAL A 22 -8.90 -2.86 -16.51
N LEU A 23 -8.73 -3.64 -17.58
CA LEU A 23 -8.42 -5.07 -17.46
C LEU A 23 -6.94 -5.35 -17.15
N GLY A 24 -6.04 -4.48 -17.60
CA GLY A 24 -4.59 -4.63 -17.43
C GLY A 24 -4.18 -4.77 -15.96
N PRO A 25 -4.56 -3.83 -15.06
CA PRO A 25 -4.27 -3.93 -13.64
C PRO A 25 -4.87 -5.20 -13.00
N PHE A 26 -6.09 -5.57 -13.37
CA PHE A 26 -6.74 -6.77 -12.85
C PHE A 26 -6.01 -8.06 -13.26
N TRP A 27 -5.54 -8.14 -14.51
CA TRP A 27 -4.77 -9.28 -14.99
C TRP A 27 -3.39 -9.35 -14.32
N LEU A 28 -2.67 -8.22 -14.23
CA LEU A 28 -1.37 -8.13 -13.56
C LEU A 28 -1.46 -8.52 -12.07
N ALA A 29 -2.50 -8.09 -11.36
CA ALA A 29 -2.70 -8.44 -9.95
C ALA A 29 -2.95 -9.94 -9.72
N ASN A 30 -3.40 -10.69 -10.74
CA ASN A 30 -3.69 -12.11 -10.64
C ASN A 30 -2.52 -13.03 -11.04
N ILE A 31 -1.47 -12.52 -11.68
CA ILE A 31 -0.33 -13.33 -12.13
C ILE A 31 0.49 -13.87 -10.93
N ASP A 32 0.62 -13.09 -9.87
CA ASP A 32 1.36 -13.49 -8.67
C ASP A 32 0.59 -14.45 -7.75
N GLN A 33 -0.72 -14.62 -7.94
CA GLN A 33 -1.57 -15.41 -7.05
C GLN A 33 -1.42 -16.95 -7.21
N LYS A 34 -0.31 -17.47 -7.77
CA LYS A 34 -0.08 -18.92 -7.89
C LYS A 34 1.27 -19.39 -7.36
N SER A 35 1.98 -18.55 -6.61
CA SER A 35 3.28 -18.89 -6.03
C SER A 35 3.14 -19.41 -4.60
N LYS A 36 4.06 -20.30 -4.23
CA LYS A 36 4.39 -20.58 -2.83
C LYS A 36 5.37 -19.50 -2.41
N SER A 37 5.18 -18.90 -1.25
CA SER A 37 6.08 -17.88 -0.73
C SER A 37 6.08 -17.92 0.79
N LEU A 38 7.26 -17.69 1.36
CA LEU A 38 7.42 -17.47 2.79
C LEU A 38 8.18 -16.17 2.95
N SER A 39 7.79 -15.37 3.93
CA SER A 39 8.58 -14.25 4.38
C SER A 39 8.83 -14.30 5.88
N LEU A 40 9.97 -13.75 6.26
CA LEU A 40 10.35 -13.50 7.65
C LEU A 40 10.27 -12.01 7.89
N MET A 41 9.47 -11.60 8.87
CA MET A 41 9.26 -10.22 9.27
C MET A 41 9.85 -9.98 10.65
N VAL A 42 10.69 -8.96 10.80
CA VAL A 42 11.19 -8.52 12.11
C VAL A 42 10.17 -7.57 12.69
N VAL A 43 9.33 -8.07 13.60
CA VAL A 43 8.20 -7.33 14.18
C VAL A 43 8.68 -6.34 15.24
N SER A 44 9.60 -6.78 16.10
CA SER A 44 10.19 -5.91 17.12
C SER A 44 11.61 -6.33 17.44
N GLN A 45 12.42 -5.34 17.83
CA GLN A 45 13.80 -5.52 18.23
C GLN A 45 14.18 -4.43 19.22
N VAL A 46 14.47 -4.82 20.46
CA VAL A 46 14.69 -3.89 21.57
C VAL A 46 15.99 -4.27 22.29
N SER A 47 16.86 -3.29 22.51
CA SER A 47 18.01 -3.45 23.41
C SER A 47 17.54 -3.57 24.84
N LEU A 48 17.94 -4.63 25.53
CA LEU A 48 17.70 -4.81 26.97
C LEU A 48 18.79 -4.14 27.81
N GLN A 49 19.85 -3.61 27.19
CA GLN A 49 20.85 -2.82 27.88
C GLN A 49 20.43 -1.34 27.93
N PRO A 50 20.58 -0.66 29.08
CA PRO A 50 20.39 0.78 29.17
C PRO A 50 21.36 1.53 28.25
N SER A 51 20.93 2.68 27.75
CA SER A 51 21.70 3.49 26.82
C SER A 51 23.12 3.79 27.37
N PRO A 52 24.17 3.86 26.54
CA PRO A 52 25.54 4.09 27.00
C PRO A 52 25.72 5.36 27.87
N LYS A 53 24.85 6.36 27.71
CA LYS A 53 24.85 7.60 28.51
C LYS A 53 24.35 7.40 29.96
N GLU A 54 23.70 6.28 30.24
CA GLU A 54 23.09 5.95 31.53
C GLU A 54 23.64 4.62 32.07
N SER A 55 24.83 4.19 31.62
CA SER A 55 25.41 2.93 32.07
C SER A 55 25.73 3.01 33.56
N VAL A 56 24.94 2.32 34.37
CA VAL A 56 25.19 2.16 35.80
C VAL A 56 26.38 1.20 35.96
N SER A 57 27.46 1.69 36.56
CA SER A 57 28.65 0.88 36.84
C SER A 57 28.28 -0.32 37.73
N GLY A 58 28.73 -1.52 37.35
CA GLY A 58 28.43 -2.77 38.06
C GLY A 58 27.11 -3.45 37.68
N LEU A 59 26.37 -2.95 36.67
CA LEU A 59 25.20 -3.64 36.16
C LEU A 59 25.60 -4.84 35.28
N GLU A 60 25.26 -6.04 35.73
CA GLU A 60 25.40 -7.29 34.97
C GLU A 60 24.01 -7.85 34.66
N ILE A 61 23.76 -8.16 33.38
CA ILE A 61 22.53 -8.82 32.95
C ILE A 61 22.85 -10.30 32.75
N SER A 62 22.05 -11.16 33.38
CA SER A 62 22.12 -12.61 33.18
C SER A 62 20.75 -13.17 32.78
N VAL A 63 20.77 -14.21 31.96
CA VAL A 63 19.59 -14.96 31.54
C VAL A 63 19.86 -16.41 31.90
N GLU A 64 18.99 -17.00 32.73
CA GLU A 64 19.16 -18.38 33.22
C GLU A 64 20.52 -18.60 33.92
N GLY A 65 21.00 -17.57 34.64
CA GLY A 65 22.28 -17.62 35.35
C GLY A 65 23.52 -17.50 34.45
N LYS A 66 23.36 -17.31 33.13
CA LYS A 66 24.48 -17.04 32.22
C LYS A 66 24.62 -15.55 31.95
N PRO A 67 25.82 -14.97 32.12
CA PRO A 67 26.05 -13.57 31.81
C PRO A 67 25.87 -13.32 30.32
N VAL A 68 25.19 -12.23 29.98
CA VAL A 68 24.92 -11.83 28.59
C VAL A 68 25.37 -10.41 28.34
N SER A 69 26.27 -10.26 27.36
CA SER A 69 26.72 -8.95 26.89
C SER A 69 25.74 -8.42 25.85
N GLN A 70 25.36 -7.14 25.96
CA GLN A 70 24.48 -6.44 25.00
C GLN A 70 23.23 -7.25 24.61
N PRO A 71 22.36 -7.62 25.56
CA PRO A 71 21.20 -8.45 25.25
C PRO A 71 20.18 -7.71 24.38
N PHE A 72 19.66 -8.37 23.35
CA PHE A 72 18.53 -7.90 22.53
C PHE A 72 17.36 -8.87 22.67
N SER A 73 16.15 -8.31 22.84
CA SER A 73 14.90 -9.03 22.71
C SER A 73 14.34 -8.78 21.31
N SER A 74 14.15 -9.84 20.53
CA SER A 74 13.61 -9.75 19.18
C SER A 74 12.40 -10.64 19.02
N VAL A 75 11.42 -10.17 18.24
CA VAL A 75 10.28 -10.96 17.79
C VAL A 75 10.31 -10.99 16.27
N ILE A 76 10.48 -12.19 15.73
CA ILE A 76 10.35 -12.43 14.30
C ILE A 76 9.06 -13.18 14.03
N GLU A 77 8.50 -12.97 12.85
CA GLU A 77 7.29 -13.60 12.39
C GLU A 77 7.55 -14.24 11.03
N ILE A 78 7.21 -15.52 10.92
CA ILE A 78 7.31 -16.27 9.66
C ILE A 78 5.89 -16.47 9.17
N ILE A 79 5.62 -16.06 7.93
CA ILE A 79 4.29 -16.11 7.32
C ILE A 79 4.37 -16.75 5.94
N ASN A 80 3.40 -17.60 5.62
CA ASN A 80 3.12 -17.96 4.23
C ASN A 80 2.34 -16.84 3.54
N ASP A 81 3.07 -15.94 2.88
CA ASP A 81 2.52 -14.86 2.07
C ASP A 81 2.23 -15.28 0.62
N GLY A 82 2.39 -16.57 0.32
CA GLY A 82 1.96 -17.18 -0.94
C GLY A 82 0.47 -17.52 -0.95
N SER A 83 -0.05 -17.81 -2.14
CA SER A 83 -1.46 -18.20 -2.33
C SER A 83 -1.69 -19.71 -2.26
N LYS A 84 -0.62 -20.50 -2.12
CA LYS A 84 -0.65 -21.96 -2.09
C LYS A 84 -0.12 -22.50 -0.77
N PRO A 85 -0.67 -23.63 -0.30
CA PRO A 85 -0.10 -24.32 0.85
C PRO A 85 1.29 -24.87 0.55
N ILE A 86 2.12 -24.91 1.59
CA ILE A 86 3.44 -25.54 1.62
C ILE A 86 3.32 -26.75 2.52
N THR A 87 3.31 -27.93 1.92
CA THR A 87 3.15 -29.20 2.63
C THR A 87 4.47 -29.63 3.24
N THR A 88 4.43 -30.50 4.26
CA THR A 88 5.65 -31.06 4.87
C THR A 88 6.58 -31.75 3.85
N ASN A 89 6.01 -32.34 2.80
CA ASN A 89 6.77 -33.00 1.73
C ASN A 89 7.50 -32.02 0.79
N ASP A 90 7.15 -30.73 0.82
CA ASP A 90 7.84 -29.72 0.04
C ASP A 90 9.20 -29.34 0.65
N PHE A 91 9.47 -29.70 1.91
CA PHE A 91 10.72 -29.38 2.59
C PHE A 91 11.76 -30.47 2.34
N GLU A 92 12.85 -30.12 1.67
CA GLU A 92 14.06 -30.97 1.63
C GLU A 92 14.90 -30.81 2.90
N ALA A 93 14.82 -29.64 3.55
CA ALA A 93 15.51 -29.32 4.79
C ALA A 93 14.65 -28.37 5.66
N PRO A 94 14.85 -28.37 7.00
CA PRO A 94 14.21 -27.40 7.90
C PRO A 94 14.48 -25.95 7.47
N LEU A 95 13.55 -25.05 7.77
CA LEU A 95 13.78 -23.62 7.59
C LEU A 95 14.77 -23.14 8.66
N GLU A 96 15.89 -22.58 8.23
CA GLU A 96 16.90 -22.04 9.12
C GLU A 96 16.84 -20.52 9.13
N VAL A 97 16.75 -19.93 10.32
CA VAL A 97 16.92 -18.50 10.56
C VAL A 97 18.27 -18.30 11.23
N HIS A 98 19.18 -17.67 10.50
CA HIS A 98 20.53 -17.36 10.94
C HIS A 98 20.56 -15.96 11.56
N VAL A 99 21.12 -15.85 12.75
CA VAL A 99 21.54 -14.58 13.35
C VAL A 99 23.03 -14.38 13.07
N GLY A 100 23.48 -13.13 12.89
CA GLY A 100 24.87 -12.82 12.55
C GLY A 100 25.91 -13.56 13.41
N SER A 101 27.07 -13.87 12.83
CA SER A 101 28.09 -14.74 13.46
C SER A 101 28.69 -14.23 14.77
N ALA A 102 28.51 -12.95 15.10
CA ALA A 102 28.96 -12.35 16.36
C ALA A 102 27.87 -12.34 17.44
N ILE A 103 26.78 -13.10 17.26
CA ILE A 103 25.55 -12.99 18.05
C ILE A 103 25.10 -14.37 18.51
N ASN A 104 25.02 -14.58 19.81
CA ASN A 104 24.59 -15.87 20.36
C ASN A 104 23.11 -15.81 20.75
N ILE A 105 22.33 -16.78 20.29
CA ILE A 105 20.98 -17.05 20.74
C ILE A 105 21.07 -17.68 22.12
N ILE A 106 20.52 -16.98 23.10
CA ILE A 106 20.48 -17.42 24.48
C ILE A 106 19.22 -18.24 24.71
N ARG A 107 18.10 -17.74 24.19
CA ARG A 107 16.80 -18.40 24.27
C ARG A 107 15.98 -18.07 23.05
N ALA A 108 15.26 -19.05 22.52
CA ALA A 108 14.23 -18.85 21.51
C ALA A 108 13.02 -19.72 21.84
N GLN A 109 11.81 -19.19 21.64
CA GLN A 109 10.57 -19.91 21.85
C GLN A 109 9.48 -19.40 20.90
N ILE A 110 8.55 -20.27 20.54
CA ILE A 110 7.34 -19.87 19.83
C ILE A 110 6.49 -19.05 20.81
N SER A 111 6.19 -17.80 20.47
CA SER A 111 5.41 -16.89 21.30
C SER A 111 3.96 -16.75 20.85
N LYS A 112 3.71 -16.91 19.55
CA LYS A 112 2.36 -16.87 18.97
C LYS A 112 2.31 -17.74 17.72
N LYS A 113 1.12 -18.25 17.42
CA LYS A 113 0.81 -18.99 16.19
C LYS A 113 -0.61 -18.64 15.73
N SER A 114 -0.83 -18.70 14.43
CA SER A 114 -2.14 -18.51 13.81
C SER A 114 -2.23 -19.38 12.56
N PRO A 115 -3.21 -20.30 12.46
CA PRO A 115 -4.18 -20.67 13.50
C PRO A 115 -3.55 -21.35 14.74
N GLU A 116 -4.34 -21.50 15.82
CA GLU A 116 -3.88 -22.04 17.11
C GLU A 116 -3.59 -23.55 17.10
N ASP A 117 -4.10 -24.27 16.10
CA ASP A 117 -3.94 -25.71 15.92
C ASP A 117 -2.63 -26.10 15.24
N ILE A 118 -1.86 -25.16 14.68
CA ILE A 118 -0.50 -25.45 14.20
C ILE A 118 0.35 -25.91 15.39
N GLU A 119 1.10 -26.99 15.23
CA GLU A 119 2.06 -27.46 16.24
C GLU A 119 3.49 -27.26 15.75
N PRO A 120 3.97 -25.99 15.69
CA PRO A 120 5.33 -25.76 15.25
C PRO A 120 6.33 -26.20 16.31
N ASP A 121 7.48 -26.67 15.83
CA ASP A 121 8.58 -27.12 16.67
C ASP A 121 9.86 -26.44 16.22
N ILE A 122 10.55 -25.81 17.17
CA ILE A 122 11.81 -25.11 16.93
C ILE A 122 12.93 -25.73 17.76
N THR A 123 14.08 -25.82 17.13
CA THR A 123 15.36 -26.04 17.82
C THR A 123 16.27 -24.87 17.52
N TYR A 124 17.22 -24.59 18.40
CA TYR A 124 18.20 -23.55 18.14
C TYR A 124 19.56 -23.96 18.70
N ASP A 125 20.60 -23.49 18.03
CA ASP A 125 22.00 -23.65 18.43
C ASP A 125 22.72 -22.35 18.08
N ASN A 126 23.46 -21.78 19.03
CA ASN A 126 24.26 -20.55 18.95
C ASN A 126 23.77 -19.48 17.95
N HIS A 127 23.96 -19.66 16.65
CA HIS A 127 23.62 -18.67 15.62
C HIS A 127 22.41 -19.02 14.74
N VAL A 128 21.73 -20.15 14.96
CA VAL A 128 20.71 -20.67 14.05
C VAL A 128 19.49 -21.14 14.82
N ILE A 129 18.30 -20.70 14.39
CA ILE A 129 17.01 -21.27 14.76
C ILE A 129 16.56 -22.16 13.60
N LYS A 130 16.23 -23.42 13.88
CA LYS A 130 15.70 -24.38 12.91
C LYS A 130 14.24 -24.64 13.23
N LEU A 131 13.37 -24.27 12.29
CA LEU A 131 11.95 -24.60 12.35
C LEU A 131 11.71 -25.90 11.60
N LYS A 132 11.17 -26.90 12.31
CA LYS A 132 10.83 -28.20 11.73
C LYS A 132 9.84 -28.03 10.60
N SER A 133 9.97 -28.86 9.56
CA SER A 133 9.04 -28.92 8.44
C SER A 133 7.61 -29.13 8.96
N THR A 134 6.72 -28.22 8.64
CA THR A 134 5.30 -28.23 9.02
C THR A 134 4.44 -27.83 7.83
N LEU A 135 3.14 -28.13 7.87
CA LEU A 135 2.18 -27.65 6.90
C LEU A 135 1.94 -26.15 7.11
N TRP A 136 2.04 -25.37 6.03
CA TRP A 136 1.70 -23.96 6.02
C TRP A 136 0.60 -23.70 5.00
N ASN A 137 -0.59 -23.33 5.45
CA ASN A 137 -1.62 -22.77 4.59
C ASN A 137 -1.35 -21.29 4.32
N PRO A 138 -1.97 -20.70 3.28
CA PRO A 138 -1.88 -19.26 3.04
C PRO A 138 -2.29 -18.45 4.28
N ASN A 139 -1.46 -17.47 4.64
CA ASN A 139 -1.58 -16.63 5.84
C ASN A 139 -1.37 -17.34 7.19
N ASP A 140 -0.91 -18.59 7.19
CA ASP A 140 -0.44 -19.22 8.42
C ASP A 140 0.81 -18.48 8.91
N THR A 141 0.87 -18.26 10.21
CA THR A 141 1.84 -17.36 10.84
C THR A 141 2.38 -17.97 12.13
N ILE A 142 3.70 -17.90 12.31
CA ILE A 142 4.40 -18.31 13.54
C ILE A 142 5.29 -17.16 13.99
N SER A 143 5.08 -16.69 15.23
CA SER A 143 5.95 -15.70 15.86
C SER A 143 6.94 -16.40 16.81
N ILE A 144 8.21 -16.07 16.66
CA ILE A 144 9.30 -16.57 17.49
C ILE A 144 9.88 -15.40 18.27
N SER A 145 9.83 -15.49 19.59
CA SER A 145 10.51 -14.56 20.49
C SER A 145 11.87 -15.12 20.86
N MET A 146 12.90 -14.31 20.76
CA MET A 146 14.26 -14.71 21.09
C MET A 146 15.01 -13.63 21.88
N ILE A 147 15.93 -14.10 22.72
CA ILE A 147 16.93 -13.28 23.40
C ILE A 147 18.28 -13.65 22.82
N THR A 148 18.99 -12.64 22.32
CA THR A 148 20.34 -12.78 21.80
C THR A 148 21.33 -11.98 22.63
N SER A 149 22.60 -12.38 22.63
CA SER A 149 23.71 -11.65 23.24
C SER A 149 24.74 -11.28 22.17
N GLY A 150 25.25 -10.05 22.25
CA GLY A 150 26.24 -9.49 21.33
C GLY A 150 25.70 -8.27 20.57
N ALA A 151 26.13 -8.12 19.33
CA ALA A 151 25.69 -7.01 18.48
C ALA A 151 24.17 -7.07 18.18
N GLN A 152 23.64 -5.98 17.62
CA GLN A 152 22.27 -5.92 17.13
C GLN A 152 22.00 -7.05 16.10
N PRO A 153 21.00 -7.93 16.32
CA PRO A 153 20.73 -9.03 15.38
C PRO A 153 20.38 -8.58 13.98
N ILE A 154 21.05 -9.21 13.02
CA ILE A 154 20.74 -9.19 11.59
C ILE A 154 20.30 -10.61 11.23
N PHE A 155 19.12 -10.72 10.64
CA PHE A 155 18.50 -11.99 10.29
C PHE A 155 18.75 -12.34 8.83
N ASN A 156 19.11 -13.60 8.59
CA ASN A 156 19.13 -14.20 7.26
C ASN A 156 18.40 -15.54 7.30
N THR A 157 17.90 -16.00 6.17
CA THR A 157 17.16 -17.24 6.05
C THR A 157 17.84 -18.19 5.08
N LYS A 158 17.75 -19.48 5.38
CA LYS A 158 18.15 -20.53 4.47
C LYS A 158 17.05 -21.58 4.45
N ALA A 159 16.55 -21.86 3.25
CA ALA A 159 15.47 -22.81 3.03
C ALA A 159 15.76 -23.63 1.78
N ARG A 160 15.36 -24.91 1.80
CA ARG A 160 15.22 -25.73 0.59
C ARG A 160 13.81 -26.28 0.56
N ILE A 161 12.93 -25.51 -0.08
CA ILE A 161 11.51 -25.79 -0.17
C ILE A 161 11.09 -25.75 -1.64
N VAL A 162 10.36 -26.77 -2.08
CA VAL A 162 9.88 -26.86 -3.47
C VAL A 162 9.04 -25.64 -3.83
N GLY A 163 9.48 -24.92 -4.86
CA GLY A 163 8.80 -23.72 -5.36
C GLY A 163 9.11 -22.43 -4.62
N ILE A 164 10.03 -22.44 -3.64
CA ILE A 164 10.50 -21.24 -2.94
C ILE A 164 12.02 -21.16 -3.08
N SER A 165 12.50 -20.22 -3.90
CA SER A 165 13.93 -20.01 -4.13
C SER A 165 14.64 -19.30 -2.98
N SER A 166 13.93 -18.43 -2.27
CA SER A 166 14.45 -17.59 -1.20
C SER A 166 13.32 -17.11 -0.30
N VAL A 167 13.57 -17.02 1.00
CA VAL A 167 12.62 -16.48 1.98
C VAL A 167 12.98 -15.01 2.23
N ALA A 168 12.10 -14.09 1.84
CA ALA A 168 12.37 -12.66 1.95
C ALA A 168 12.40 -12.22 3.43
N VAL A 169 13.41 -11.45 3.82
CA VAL A 169 13.52 -10.85 5.15
C VAL A 169 13.07 -9.40 5.08
N LYS A 170 11.99 -9.06 5.79
CA LYS A 170 11.39 -7.73 5.89
C LYS A 170 11.67 -7.17 7.29
N ASP A 171 12.36 -6.04 7.37
CA ASP A 171 12.63 -5.35 8.64
C ASP A 171 11.55 -4.28 8.87
N SER A 172 10.54 -4.61 9.66
CA SER A 172 9.42 -3.68 9.95
C SER A 172 9.75 -2.69 11.06
N THR A 173 10.90 -2.84 11.71
CA THR A 173 11.40 -1.85 12.68
C THR A 173 11.87 -0.58 11.98
N LYS A 174 12.18 -0.66 10.67
CA LYS A 174 12.55 0.48 9.85
C LYS A 174 11.36 0.90 9.00
N PRO A 175 10.93 2.17 9.05
CA PRO A 175 9.94 2.66 8.11
C PRO A 175 10.53 2.57 6.70
N THR A 176 10.03 1.65 5.88
CA THR A 176 10.34 1.59 4.46
C THR A 176 9.63 2.76 3.79
N SER A 177 10.21 3.96 3.88
CA SER A 177 9.77 5.09 3.08
C SER A 177 10.15 4.80 1.64
N ASN A 178 9.27 4.11 0.93
CA ASN A 178 9.48 3.78 -0.47
C ASN A 178 9.20 5.05 -1.30
N LEU A 179 10.02 6.09 -1.11
CA LEU A 179 9.89 7.44 -1.66
C LEU A 179 9.68 7.42 -3.18
N LEU A 180 10.28 6.44 -3.86
CA LEU A 180 10.09 6.22 -5.28
C LEU A 180 8.66 5.77 -5.62
N THR A 181 8.08 4.86 -4.81
CA THR A 181 6.66 4.49 -4.95
C THR A 181 5.79 5.72 -4.71
N ILE A 182 6.07 6.51 -3.67
CA ILE A 182 5.34 7.75 -3.39
C ILE A 182 5.43 8.72 -4.58
N ALA A 183 6.64 8.92 -5.13
CA ALA A 183 6.87 9.81 -6.26
C ALA A 183 6.16 9.34 -7.53
N ILE A 184 6.17 8.03 -7.83
CA ILE A 184 5.44 7.45 -8.97
C ILE A 184 3.93 7.65 -8.79
N LEU A 185 3.41 7.44 -7.59
CA LEU A 185 1.98 7.64 -7.31
C LEU A 185 1.58 9.11 -7.41
N LEU A 186 2.40 10.04 -6.95
CA LEU A 186 2.18 11.47 -7.14
C LEU A 186 2.23 11.89 -8.61
N LEU A 187 3.17 11.32 -9.39
CA LEU A 187 3.26 11.56 -10.83
C LEU A 187 2.03 11.04 -11.56
N ALA A 188 1.54 9.85 -11.20
CA ALA A 188 0.33 9.27 -11.76
C ALA A 188 -0.91 10.12 -11.40
N ALA A 189 -1.00 10.60 -10.16
CA ALA A 189 -2.03 11.56 -9.73
C ALA A 189 -2.07 12.79 -10.63
N PHE A 190 -0.89 13.39 -10.83
CA PHE A 190 -0.73 14.60 -11.60
C PHE A 190 -1.09 14.38 -13.07
N ALA A 191 -0.65 13.26 -13.65
CA ALA A 191 -0.96 12.87 -15.02
C ALA A 191 -2.47 12.63 -15.25
N LEU A 192 -3.19 12.17 -14.24
CA LEU A 192 -4.66 12.00 -14.30
C LEU A 192 -5.41 13.32 -14.07
N ALA A 193 -4.90 14.19 -13.19
CA ALA A 193 -5.52 15.48 -12.89
C ALA A 193 -5.33 16.49 -14.03
N LEU A 194 -4.16 16.52 -14.67
CA LEU A 194 -3.81 17.53 -15.67
C LEU A 194 -4.80 17.59 -16.86
N PRO A 195 -5.20 16.48 -17.52
CA PRO A 195 -6.14 16.51 -18.63
C PRO A 195 -7.53 16.99 -18.22
N THR A 196 -7.97 16.66 -17.00
CA THR A 196 -9.27 17.12 -16.48
C THR A 196 -9.27 18.63 -16.25
N MET A 197 -8.16 19.17 -15.72
CA MET A 197 -7.96 20.61 -15.55
C MET A 197 -7.88 21.33 -16.90
N VAL A 198 -7.12 20.79 -17.85
CA VAL A 198 -7.02 21.35 -19.22
C VAL A 198 -8.39 21.33 -19.90
N CYS A 199 -9.16 20.26 -19.75
CA CYS A 199 -10.52 20.17 -20.28
C CYS A 199 -11.43 21.26 -19.68
N ALA A 200 -11.41 21.43 -18.35
CA ALA A 200 -12.16 22.48 -17.66
C ALA A 200 -11.78 23.89 -18.11
N LEU A 201 -10.47 24.20 -18.20
CA LEU A 201 -9.97 25.49 -18.66
C LEU A 201 -10.31 25.74 -20.14
N SER A 202 -10.23 24.72 -20.99
CA SER A 202 -10.59 24.83 -22.41
C SER A 202 -12.08 25.12 -22.60
N LEU A 203 -12.94 24.54 -21.77
CA LEU A 203 -14.38 24.83 -21.73
C LEU A 203 -14.65 26.28 -21.32
N GLU A 204 -13.93 26.78 -20.31
CA GLU A 204 -14.06 28.16 -19.82
C GLU A 204 -13.59 29.19 -20.87
N PHE A 205 -12.42 28.94 -21.48
CA PHE A 205 -11.88 29.78 -22.54
C PHE A 205 -12.81 29.84 -23.75
N TYR A 206 -13.33 28.68 -24.18
CA TYR A 206 -14.28 28.62 -25.30
C TYR A 206 -15.59 29.35 -25.00
N SER A 207 -16.07 29.28 -23.75
CA SER A 207 -17.28 30.00 -23.33
C SER A 207 -17.13 31.51 -23.37
N THR A 208 -15.91 32.02 -23.17
CA THR A 208 -15.62 33.46 -23.11
C THR A 208 -15.39 34.07 -24.49
N GLN A 209 -14.79 33.32 -25.43
CA GLN A 209 -14.36 33.86 -26.73
C GLN A 209 -15.35 33.65 -27.88
N SER A 210 -16.24 32.64 -27.82
CA SER A 210 -17.19 32.37 -28.92
C SER A 210 -18.55 33.04 -28.67
N SER A 211 -18.90 34.03 -29.49
CA SER A 211 -20.25 34.62 -29.55
C SER A 211 -21.31 33.63 -30.08
N LYS A 212 -20.91 32.49 -30.64
CA LYS A 212 -21.78 31.37 -31.02
C LYS A 212 -21.59 30.25 -30.00
N ILE A 213 -22.38 30.33 -28.94
CA ILE A 213 -22.38 29.38 -27.83
C ILE A 213 -23.05 28.10 -28.31
N ILE A 214 -22.31 26.99 -28.36
CA ILE A 214 -22.94 25.66 -28.27
C ILE A 214 -23.08 25.42 -26.77
N PRO A 215 -24.28 25.58 -26.19
CA PRO A 215 -24.43 25.40 -24.75
C PRO A 215 -24.13 23.94 -24.44
N LEU A 216 -23.05 23.68 -23.68
CA LEU A 216 -22.94 22.40 -23.03
C LEU A 216 -24.16 22.26 -22.12
N LYS A 217 -24.91 21.20 -22.36
CA LYS A 217 -26.02 20.78 -21.53
C LYS A 217 -25.53 20.66 -20.09
N ARG A 218 -26.23 21.28 -19.14
CA ARG A 218 -25.90 21.31 -17.70
C ARG A 218 -25.59 19.90 -17.18
N GLU A 219 -26.31 18.93 -17.70
CA GLU A 219 -26.17 17.50 -17.43
C GLU A 219 -24.76 16.99 -17.74
N THR A 220 -24.13 17.47 -18.82
CA THR A 220 -22.78 17.04 -19.23
C THR A 220 -21.72 17.54 -18.26
N VAL A 221 -21.83 18.78 -17.79
CA VAL A 221 -20.91 19.36 -16.80
C VAL A 221 -21.02 18.63 -15.47
N ILE A 222 -22.26 18.31 -15.04
CA ILE A 222 -22.50 17.54 -13.82
C ILE A 222 -21.89 16.14 -13.93
N VAL A 223 -22.07 15.44 -15.05
CA VAL A 223 -21.51 14.11 -15.26
C VAL A 223 -19.98 14.13 -15.25
N ILE A 224 -19.34 15.08 -15.93
CA ILE A 224 -17.87 15.20 -15.94
C ILE A 224 -17.35 15.49 -14.52
N GLY A 225 -17.99 16.41 -13.79
CA GLY A 225 -17.63 16.71 -12.42
C GLY A 225 -17.76 15.51 -11.49
N PHE A 226 -18.86 14.76 -11.61
CA PHE A 226 -19.11 13.55 -10.83
C PHE A 226 -18.10 12.43 -11.12
N VAL A 227 -17.77 12.21 -12.39
CA VAL A 227 -16.76 11.22 -12.79
C VAL A 227 -15.39 11.58 -12.22
N ASN A 228 -14.96 12.84 -12.35
CA ASN A 228 -13.70 13.30 -11.78
C ASN A 228 -13.66 13.17 -10.25
N PHE A 229 -14.78 13.47 -9.58
CA PHE A 229 -14.92 13.29 -8.15
C PHE A 229 -14.73 11.81 -7.73
N LEU A 230 -15.37 10.88 -8.43
CA LEU A 230 -15.21 9.45 -8.17
C LEU A 230 -13.75 9.00 -8.34
N PHE A 231 -13.11 9.38 -9.45
CA PHE A 231 -11.71 9.03 -9.70
C PHE A 231 -10.76 9.62 -8.65
N PHE A 232 -10.98 10.86 -8.24
CA PHE A 232 -10.18 11.48 -7.19
C PHE A 232 -10.32 10.72 -5.85
N ASN A 233 -11.54 10.37 -5.44
CA ASN A 233 -11.76 9.61 -4.20
C ASN A 233 -11.14 8.21 -4.26
N LEU A 234 -11.28 7.50 -5.39
CA LEU A 234 -10.63 6.20 -5.60
C LEU A 234 -9.10 6.32 -5.51
N PHE A 235 -8.54 7.38 -6.11
CA PHE A 235 -7.11 7.65 -6.06
C PHE A 235 -6.61 7.96 -4.64
N VAL A 236 -7.32 8.80 -3.88
CA VAL A 236 -6.93 9.09 -2.48
C VAL A 236 -7.05 7.85 -1.61
N LYS A 237 -8.10 7.04 -1.78
CA LYS A 237 -8.22 5.76 -1.08
C LYS A 237 -7.04 4.84 -1.37
N PHE A 238 -6.69 4.69 -2.65
CA PHE A 238 -5.54 3.89 -3.07
C PHE A 238 -4.22 4.41 -2.47
N LEU A 239 -4.00 5.73 -2.45
CA LEU A 239 -2.85 6.33 -1.77
C LEU A 239 -2.81 6.01 -0.27
N ASN A 240 -3.95 6.04 0.41
CA ASN A 240 -4.01 5.73 1.84
C ASN A 240 -3.61 4.28 2.11
N ASP A 241 -4.16 3.35 1.34
CA ASP A 241 -3.86 1.92 1.44
C ASP A 241 -2.37 1.67 1.14
N ALA A 242 -1.81 2.35 0.13
CA ALA A 242 -0.40 2.24 -0.24
C ALA A 242 0.57 2.84 0.79
N LEU A 243 0.15 3.85 1.55
CA LEU A 243 0.99 4.57 2.50
C LEU A 243 0.75 4.16 3.96
N GLY A 244 -0.23 3.31 4.24
CA GLY A 244 -0.61 2.92 5.60
C GLY A 244 -1.07 4.10 6.46
N LEU A 245 -1.65 5.14 5.84
CA LEU A 245 -2.05 6.37 6.54
C LEU A 245 -3.48 6.26 7.05
N ASP A 246 -3.64 5.76 8.27
CA ASP A 246 -4.94 5.45 8.91
C ASP A 246 -5.82 6.67 9.24
N LYS A 247 -5.31 7.92 9.07
CA LYS A 247 -5.99 9.16 9.52
C LYS A 247 -6.55 10.06 8.41
N VAL A 248 -6.47 9.66 7.15
CA VAL A 248 -6.74 10.56 5.99
C VAL A 248 -8.23 10.69 5.63
N VAL A 249 -9.12 9.91 6.27
CA VAL A 249 -10.59 10.03 6.08
C VAL A 249 -11.09 11.47 6.26
N TRP A 250 -10.50 12.24 7.18
CA TRP A 250 -10.85 13.65 7.41
C TRP A 250 -10.44 14.60 6.27
N TYR A 251 -9.34 14.31 5.57
CA TYR A 251 -8.91 15.09 4.39
C TYR A 251 -9.82 14.86 3.19
N ASN A 252 -10.37 13.65 3.04
CA ASN A 252 -11.40 13.36 2.04
C ASN A 252 -12.68 14.15 2.31
N ILE A 253 -13.14 14.17 3.56
CA ILE A 253 -14.33 14.97 3.94
C ILE A 253 -14.09 16.47 3.71
N LEU A 254 -12.91 16.99 4.08
CA LEU A 254 -12.58 18.41 3.90
C LEU A 254 -12.45 18.82 2.43
N SER A 255 -11.86 17.97 1.59
CA SER A 255 -11.74 18.22 0.14
C SER A 255 -13.09 18.14 -0.58
N VAL A 256 -13.98 17.23 -0.16
CA VAL A 256 -15.37 17.17 -0.62
C VAL A 256 -16.11 18.48 -0.30
N LEU A 257 -15.96 19.01 0.92
CA LEU A 257 -16.57 20.27 1.34
C LEU A 257 -16.02 21.48 0.58
N LEU A 258 -14.72 21.51 0.30
CA LEU A 258 -14.08 22.59 -0.47
C LEU A 258 -14.50 22.57 -1.95
N ILE A 259 -14.53 21.40 -2.58
CA ILE A 259 -14.90 21.28 -4.00
C ILE A 259 -16.39 21.54 -4.20
N SER A 260 -17.26 21.03 -3.32
CA SER A 260 -18.70 21.33 -3.38
C SER A 260 -18.99 22.82 -3.11
N GLY A 261 -18.24 23.45 -2.20
CA GLY A 261 -18.33 24.89 -1.93
C GLY A 261 -17.89 25.80 -3.09
N ILE A 262 -16.98 25.34 -3.95
CA ILE A 262 -16.48 26.14 -5.09
C ILE A 262 -17.29 25.89 -6.38
N VAL A 263 -17.68 24.65 -6.64
CA VAL A 263 -18.34 24.27 -7.91
C VAL A 263 -19.81 24.73 -7.96
N ILE A 264 -20.53 24.66 -6.83
CA ILE A 264 -21.96 24.98 -6.79
C ILE A 264 -22.24 26.47 -7.05
N PRO A 265 -21.57 27.44 -6.41
CA PRO A 265 -21.85 28.86 -6.64
C PRO A 265 -21.45 29.33 -8.04
N PHE A 266 -20.41 28.75 -8.62
CA PHE A 266 -19.90 29.16 -9.94
C PHE A 266 -20.84 28.72 -11.07
N SER A 267 -21.44 27.53 -10.95
CA SER A 267 -22.44 27.04 -11.90
C SER A 267 -23.71 27.92 -11.93
N TRP A 268 -24.08 28.53 -10.81
CA TRP A 268 -25.24 29.42 -10.72
C TRP A 268 -25.03 30.74 -11.48
N ARG A 269 -23.80 31.28 -11.45
CA ARG A 269 -23.48 32.58 -12.07
C ARG A 269 -23.42 32.53 -13.60
N LEU A 270 -23.12 31.37 -14.18
CA LEU A 270 -23.08 31.18 -15.64
C LEU A 270 -24.47 30.93 -16.27
N VAL A 271 -25.45 30.46 -15.49
CA VAL A 271 -26.80 30.15 -15.99
C VAL A 271 -27.70 31.39 -16.08
N TYR A 272 -27.43 32.43 -15.29
CA TYR A 272 -28.21 33.67 -15.28
C TYR A 272 -27.29 34.88 -15.52
N PRO A 273 -26.98 35.23 -16.78
CA PRO A 273 -26.33 36.50 -17.06
C PRO A 273 -27.26 37.62 -16.56
N LYS A 274 -26.74 38.44 -15.63
CA LYS A 274 -27.39 39.67 -15.17
C LYS A 274 -27.69 40.56 -16.39
N GLY A 275 -28.89 40.49 -16.93
CA GLY A 275 -29.25 41.24 -18.13
C GLY A 275 -30.54 40.82 -18.85
N ALA A 276 -31.15 39.68 -18.52
CA ALA A 276 -32.36 39.22 -19.19
C ALA A 276 -33.68 39.92 -18.76
N ASP A 277 -33.66 40.76 -17.70
CA ASP A 277 -34.88 41.36 -17.13
C ASP A 277 -35.09 42.85 -17.50
N ALA A 278 -34.49 43.35 -18.58
CA ALA A 278 -34.80 44.69 -19.09
C ALA A 278 -35.83 44.63 -20.24
N LYS A 279 -37.00 44.02 -20.01
CA LYS A 279 -38.15 44.23 -20.90
C LYS A 279 -38.81 45.57 -20.57
N THR A 280 -38.41 46.59 -21.33
CA THR A 280 -39.26 47.63 -21.93
C THR A 280 -40.68 47.70 -21.37
N THR A 281 -40.91 48.64 -20.47
CA THR A 281 -42.24 49.20 -20.21
C THR A 281 -42.77 49.81 -21.51
N PRO A 282 -43.93 49.38 -22.03
CA PRO A 282 -44.56 50.08 -23.14
C PRO A 282 -45.08 51.43 -22.62
N THR A 283 -44.59 52.52 -23.20
CA THR A 283 -45.19 53.86 -23.06
C THR A 283 -46.58 53.82 -23.70
N LEU A 284 -47.61 54.10 -22.90
CA LEU A 284 -48.96 54.36 -23.37
C LEU A 284 -49.02 55.80 -23.91
N GLU A 285 -49.25 55.95 -25.21
CA GLU A 285 -49.82 57.14 -25.84
C GLU A 285 -51.32 56.94 -26.07
#